data_AF-A0A6L7QMX9-F1
#
_entry.id   AF-A0A6L7QMX9-F1
#
_cell.length_a   1.000
_cell.length_b   1.000
_cell.length_c   1.000
_cell.angle_alpha   90.00
_cell.angle_beta   90.00
_cell.angle_gamma   90.00
#
_symmetry.space_group_name_H-M   'P 1'
#
loop_
_entity.id
_entity.type
_entity.pdbx_description
1 polymer ?
#
loop_
_entity_poly.entity_id
_entity_poly.type
_entity_poly.pdbx_seq_one_letter_code
_entity_poly.pdbx_strand_id
1 'polypeptide(L)'
;MQIGRTGKFIPEGHLRGDVWREIAKGRILEIKNNGETAKGEIYTGGPKGRLVEALKILTINDYLEIDQYGAAPKVLSGLVEYSLSHMAVASGYNVRRMPEDIAKHLGKYYNYDFEFERYGVVKKVEVKSLWGTNTAFARLIHSKGKEYPTSSCKYATQDIFAVSLFLRTGNIKDFAFARSIPNFEKPYGLPPASGYPEHVHQNPPCEIGDGVWFGTIDEVLNLD
;
A
#
# COMPACT_ATOMS: atom_id res chain seq x y z
N MET A 1 19.12 -15.19 -7.43
CA MET A 1 18.21 -15.64 -6.35
C MET A 1 19.00 -15.86 -5.06
N GLN A 2 18.38 -15.84 -3.88
CA GLN A 2 19.07 -16.09 -2.60
C GLN A 2 18.20 -17.00 -1.72
N ILE A 3 18.82 -17.93 -0.99
CA ILE A 3 18.15 -18.82 -0.03
C ILE A 3 17.46 -17.97 1.06
N GLY A 4 16.28 -18.40 1.49
CA GLY A 4 15.47 -17.73 2.52
C GLY A 4 14.58 -16.60 2.01
N ARG A 5 14.76 -16.14 0.76
CA ARG A 5 13.90 -15.09 0.20
C ARG A 5 12.46 -15.58 0.06
N THR A 6 11.54 -14.69 0.39
CA THR A 6 10.10 -14.90 0.23
C THR A 6 9.57 -14.08 -0.93
N GLY A 7 8.49 -14.54 -1.54
CA GLY A 7 7.82 -13.85 -2.63
C GLY A 7 6.34 -14.19 -2.70
N LYS A 8 5.67 -13.62 -3.69
CA LYS A 8 4.26 -13.89 -3.99
C LYS A 8 4.17 -14.53 -5.37
N PHE A 9 3.42 -15.62 -5.47
CA PHE A 9 3.06 -16.19 -6.76
C PHE A 9 1.96 -15.34 -7.38
N ILE A 10 2.19 -14.90 -8.62
CA ILE A 10 1.27 -14.05 -9.39
C ILE A 10 0.99 -14.69 -10.76
N PRO A 11 -0.20 -14.48 -11.35
CA PRO A 11 -0.54 -15.07 -12.64
C PRO A 11 0.40 -14.63 -13.76
N GLU A 12 0.68 -15.53 -14.70
CA GLU A 12 1.46 -15.22 -15.91
C GLU A 12 0.94 -13.97 -16.64
N GLY A 13 -0.39 -13.84 -16.71
CA GLY A 13 -1.08 -12.74 -17.38
C GLY A 13 -0.78 -11.35 -16.81
N HIS A 14 -0.26 -11.25 -15.59
CA HIS A 14 0.11 -9.96 -14.99
C HIS A 14 1.12 -9.18 -15.85
N LEU A 15 2.07 -9.87 -16.50
CA LEU A 15 3.05 -9.22 -17.39
C LEU A 15 2.41 -8.69 -18.69
N ARG A 16 1.20 -9.14 -19.02
CA ARG A 16 0.41 -8.66 -20.17
C ARG A 16 -0.60 -7.56 -19.78
N GLY A 17 -0.55 -7.08 -18.55
CA GLY A 17 -1.45 -6.04 -18.04
C GLY A 17 -2.67 -6.55 -17.30
N ASP A 18 -2.77 -7.86 -17.01
CA ASP A 18 -3.85 -8.36 -16.17
C ASP A 18 -3.72 -7.87 -14.72
N VAL A 19 -4.85 -7.84 -14.03
CA VAL A 19 -4.94 -7.43 -12.62
C VAL A 19 -3.99 -8.25 -11.76
N TRP A 20 -3.15 -7.54 -10.99
CA TRP A 20 -2.28 -8.17 -10.00
C TRP A 20 -3.12 -8.89 -8.94
N ARG A 21 -2.81 -10.17 -8.68
CA ARG A 21 -3.39 -10.92 -7.57
C ARG A 21 -2.38 -11.89 -6.98
N GLU A 22 -2.37 -12.00 -5.65
CA GLU A 22 -1.61 -13.02 -4.94
C GLU A 22 -2.34 -14.37 -5.05
N ILE A 23 -1.70 -15.36 -5.68
CA ILE A 23 -2.15 -16.75 -5.69
C ILE A 23 -1.75 -17.42 -4.36
N ALA A 24 -0.46 -17.38 -4.05
CA ALA A 24 0.15 -17.96 -2.86
C ALA A 24 1.43 -17.19 -2.51
N LYS A 25 2.06 -17.56 -1.40
CA LYS A 25 3.41 -17.11 -1.02
C LYS A 25 4.42 -18.21 -1.29
N GLY A 26 5.64 -17.82 -1.62
CA GLY A 26 6.75 -18.73 -1.84
C GLY A 26 7.93 -18.41 -0.94
N ARG A 27 8.72 -19.42 -0.56
CA ARG A 27 10.03 -19.26 0.08
C ARG A 27 11.06 -20.12 -0.62
N ILE A 28 12.20 -19.55 -1.00
CA ILE A 28 13.33 -20.30 -1.55
C ILE A 28 14.06 -21.00 -0.41
N LEU A 29 14.18 -22.33 -0.48
CA LEU A 29 14.95 -23.13 0.48
C LEU A 29 16.33 -23.51 -0.06
N GLU A 30 16.45 -23.69 -1.36
CA GLU A 30 17.67 -24.16 -2.00
C GLU A 30 17.77 -23.59 -3.42
N ILE A 31 19.00 -23.32 -3.87
CA ILE A 31 19.30 -22.85 -5.23
C ILE A 31 20.27 -23.84 -5.86
N LYS A 32 19.95 -24.29 -7.07
CA LYS A 32 20.72 -25.26 -7.85
C LYS A 32 21.16 -24.64 -9.18
N ASN A 33 22.14 -25.29 -9.81
CA ASN A 33 22.65 -24.95 -11.14
C ASN A 33 23.00 -23.46 -11.27
N ASN A 34 23.87 -22.96 -10.40
CA ASN A 34 24.36 -21.57 -10.41
C ASN A 34 23.27 -20.48 -10.43
N GLY A 35 22.06 -20.78 -9.94
CA GLY A 35 20.97 -19.81 -9.88
C GLY A 35 19.88 -19.99 -10.93
N GLU A 36 19.94 -21.03 -11.76
CA GLU A 36 18.90 -21.30 -12.77
C GLU A 36 17.64 -21.92 -12.17
N THR A 37 17.79 -22.73 -11.11
CA THR A 37 16.65 -23.42 -10.49
C THR A 37 16.63 -23.20 -8.98
N ALA A 38 15.43 -23.08 -8.43
CA ALA A 38 15.22 -22.95 -7.00
C ALA A 38 14.22 -24.00 -6.52
N LYS A 39 14.51 -24.63 -5.38
CA LYS A 39 13.56 -25.45 -4.64
C LYS A 39 13.05 -24.64 -3.46
N GLY A 40 11.75 -24.70 -3.22
CA GLY A 40 11.11 -23.87 -2.21
C GLY A 40 9.83 -24.45 -1.64
N GLU A 41 9.22 -23.67 -0.76
CA GLU A 41 7.92 -23.94 -0.16
C GLU A 41 6.87 -23.02 -0.76
N ILE A 42 5.64 -23.52 -0.87
CA ILE A 42 4.47 -22.76 -1.23
C ILE A 42 3.53 -22.76 -0.04
N TYR A 43 3.09 -21.59 0.40
CA TYR A 43 2.23 -21.44 1.57
C TYR A 43 1.21 -20.30 1.40
N THR A 44 0.20 -20.27 2.24
CA THR A 44 -0.76 -19.15 2.32
C THR A 44 -0.87 -18.67 3.77
N GLY A 45 -1.20 -17.40 3.99
CA GLY A 45 -1.38 -16.83 5.35
C GLY A 45 -2.71 -17.23 6.00
N GLY A 46 -3.20 -18.45 5.80
CA GLY A 46 -4.55 -18.86 6.19
C GLY A 46 -4.69 -20.37 6.41
N PRO A 47 -5.93 -20.87 6.59
CA PRO A 47 -6.18 -22.29 6.86
C PRO A 47 -5.80 -23.17 5.65
N LYS A 48 -5.57 -24.46 5.89
CA LYS A 48 -5.17 -25.46 4.88
C LYS A 48 -6.02 -25.41 3.60
N GLY A 49 -7.33 -25.17 3.71
CA GLY A 49 -8.23 -25.06 2.55
C GLY A 49 -7.81 -23.98 1.55
N ARG A 50 -7.29 -22.84 2.02
CA ARG A 50 -6.82 -21.75 1.16
C ARG A 50 -5.57 -22.14 0.38
N LEU A 51 -4.68 -22.94 0.97
CA LEU A 51 -3.53 -23.50 0.25
C LEU A 51 -3.99 -24.48 -0.83
N VAL A 52 -4.98 -25.34 -0.53
CA VAL A 52 -5.53 -26.27 -1.53
C VAL A 52 -6.14 -25.52 -2.71
N GLU A 53 -6.89 -24.44 -2.47
CA GLU A 53 -7.45 -23.59 -3.52
C GLU A 53 -6.37 -22.88 -4.34
N ALA A 54 -5.35 -22.33 -3.67
CA ALA A 54 -4.24 -21.67 -4.34
C ALA A 54 -3.46 -22.64 -5.24
N LEU A 55 -3.21 -23.87 -4.79
CA LEU A 55 -2.51 -24.90 -5.57
C LEU A 55 -3.32 -25.40 -6.77
N LYS A 56 -4.65 -25.23 -6.78
CA LYS A 56 -5.49 -25.57 -7.95
C LYS A 56 -5.35 -24.55 -9.09
N ILE A 57 -5.06 -23.29 -8.76
CA ILE A 57 -4.95 -22.21 -9.73
C ILE A 57 -3.51 -21.88 -10.12
N LEU A 58 -2.54 -22.28 -9.29
CA LEU A 58 -1.12 -22.07 -9.54
C LEU A 58 -0.66 -22.97 -10.70
N THR A 59 -0.01 -22.36 -11.69
CA THR A 59 0.51 -23.04 -12.88
C THR A 59 2.03 -22.90 -12.96
N ILE A 60 2.66 -23.71 -13.82
CA ILE A 60 4.11 -23.64 -14.07
C ILE A 60 4.56 -22.35 -14.77
N ASN A 61 3.62 -21.60 -15.36
CA ASN A 61 3.91 -20.34 -16.05
C ASN A 61 3.76 -19.12 -15.13
N ASP A 62 3.26 -19.31 -13.91
CA ASP A 62 3.10 -18.23 -12.95
C ASP A 62 4.45 -17.79 -12.38
N TYR A 63 4.54 -16.51 -12.05
CA TYR A 63 5.78 -15.92 -11.58
C TYR A 63 5.84 -15.92 -10.06
N LEU A 64 7.00 -16.27 -9.49
CA LEU A 64 7.32 -15.94 -8.11
C LEU A 64 7.94 -14.54 -8.07
N GLU A 65 7.11 -13.54 -7.80
CA GLU A 65 7.57 -12.18 -7.55
C GLU A 65 8.31 -12.15 -6.21
N ILE A 66 9.64 -12.22 -6.27
CA ILE A 66 10.51 -12.19 -5.10
C ILE A 66 10.46 -10.79 -4.52
N ASP A 67 10.07 -10.70 -3.24
CA ASP A 67 10.30 -9.52 -2.46
C ASP A 67 11.81 -9.44 -2.20
N GLN A 68 12.53 -8.73 -3.08
CA GLN A 68 13.99 -8.61 -3.01
C GLN A 68 14.47 -8.02 -1.69
N TYR A 69 13.57 -7.40 -0.94
CA TYR A 69 13.90 -6.57 0.19
C TYR A 69 13.30 -7.11 1.50
N GLY A 70 12.12 -7.75 1.53
CA GLY A 70 11.53 -8.53 2.63
C GLY A 70 11.41 -7.86 4.02
N ALA A 71 12.55 -7.60 4.68
CA ALA A 71 12.65 -6.71 5.84
C ALA A 71 12.77 -5.23 5.42
N ALA A 72 13.50 -4.95 4.34
CA ALA A 72 13.71 -3.61 3.83
C ALA A 72 12.44 -2.87 3.39
N PRO A 73 11.33 -3.45 2.89
CA PRO A 73 10.10 -2.72 2.62
C PRO A 73 9.38 -2.30 3.90
N LYS A 74 9.40 -3.14 4.94
CA LYS A 74 8.83 -2.78 6.25
C LYS A 74 9.69 -1.76 6.99
N VAL A 75 11.01 -1.93 6.95
CA VAL A 75 11.97 -0.94 7.48
C VAL A 75 11.85 0.36 6.70
N LEU A 76 11.71 0.30 5.37
CA LEU A 76 11.50 1.48 4.53
C LEU A 76 10.15 2.15 4.84
N SER A 77 9.07 1.39 5.05
CA SER A 77 7.78 1.94 5.50
C SER A 77 7.96 2.68 6.83
N GLY A 78 8.61 2.04 7.81
CA GLY A 78 8.90 2.67 9.10
C GLY A 78 9.77 3.93 8.97
N LEU A 79 10.77 3.95 8.09
CA LEU A 79 11.62 5.12 7.82
C LEU A 79 10.85 6.25 7.14
N VAL A 80 9.98 5.93 6.19
CA VAL A 80 9.09 6.87 5.51
C VAL A 80 8.14 7.51 6.51
N GLU A 81 7.48 6.70 7.34
CA GLU A 81 6.54 7.15 8.36
C GLU A 81 7.24 7.97 9.46
N TYR A 82 8.45 7.57 9.86
CA TYR A 82 9.31 8.36 10.74
C TYR A 82 9.64 9.72 10.13
N SER A 83 10.06 9.76 8.86
CA SER A 83 10.35 11.00 8.14
C SER A 83 9.12 11.92 8.08
N LEU A 84 7.97 11.36 7.70
CA LEU A 84 6.70 12.09 7.62
C LEU A 84 6.30 12.71 8.97
N SER A 85 6.32 11.92 10.03
CA SER A 85 5.97 12.39 11.37
C SER A 85 6.92 13.49 11.87
N HIS A 86 8.23 13.37 11.61
CA HIS A 86 9.19 14.42 11.97
C HIS A 86 8.99 15.71 11.19
N MET A 87 8.68 15.61 9.89
CA MET A 87 8.34 16.79 9.09
C MET A 87 7.08 17.46 9.60
N ALA A 88 6.03 16.68 9.89
CA ALA A 88 4.78 17.21 10.42
C ALA A 88 4.99 17.91 11.78
N VAL A 89 5.75 17.31 12.70
CA VAL A 89 6.13 17.93 13.98
C VAL A 89 6.92 19.22 13.75
N ALA A 90 7.91 19.22 12.85
CA ALA A 90 8.70 20.40 12.53
C ALA A 90 7.87 21.53 11.91
N SER A 91 6.80 21.19 11.18
CA SER A 91 5.83 22.17 10.67
C SER A 91 4.88 22.69 11.74
N GLY A 92 4.83 22.10 12.94
CA GLY A 92 3.97 22.51 14.05
C GLY A 92 2.70 21.66 14.23
N TYR A 93 2.68 20.41 13.76
CA TYR A 93 1.62 19.46 14.12
C TYR A 93 1.93 18.74 15.43
N ASN A 94 0.90 18.46 16.22
CA ASN A 94 0.94 17.37 17.19
C ASN A 94 0.62 16.06 16.46
N VAL A 95 1.50 15.06 16.56
CA VAL A 95 1.42 13.84 15.75
C VAL A 95 1.26 12.61 16.65
N ARG A 96 0.20 11.83 16.40
CA ARG A 96 -0.04 10.55 17.07
C ARG A 96 -0.01 9.41 16.05
N ARG A 97 0.92 8.47 16.21
CA ARG A 97 0.94 7.22 15.41
C ARG A 97 -0.11 6.24 15.96
N MET A 98 -0.90 5.64 15.08
CA MET A 98 -1.84 4.60 15.48
C MET A 98 -1.10 3.27 15.72
N PRO A 99 -1.52 2.48 16.71
CA PRO A 99 -0.99 1.13 16.91
C PRO A 99 -1.34 0.22 15.73
N GLU A 100 -0.31 -0.44 15.17
CA GLU A 100 -0.47 -1.50 14.15
C GLU A 100 -0.95 -2.81 14.78
N ASP A 101 -1.69 -3.62 14.01
CA ASP A 101 -1.97 -5.02 14.30
C ASP A 101 -2.44 -5.31 15.75
N ILE A 102 -3.28 -4.43 16.32
CA ILE A 102 -3.90 -4.70 17.62
C ILE A 102 -4.69 -6.00 17.50
N ALA A 103 -4.40 -6.97 18.36
CA ALA A 103 -5.16 -8.21 18.40
C ALA A 103 -6.64 -7.88 18.54
N LYS A 104 -7.51 -8.48 17.72
CA LYS A 104 -8.95 -8.13 17.62
C LYS A 104 -9.70 -8.06 18.96
N HIS A 105 -9.19 -8.72 20.01
CA HIS A 105 -9.75 -8.74 21.36
C HIS A 105 -9.22 -7.64 22.30
N LEU A 106 -8.19 -6.89 21.90
CA LEU A 106 -7.53 -5.85 22.69
C LEU A 106 -8.00 -4.43 22.34
N GLY A 107 -8.81 -4.24 21.29
CA GLY A 107 -9.34 -2.92 20.98
C GLY A 107 -9.87 -2.76 19.56
N LYS A 108 -10.08 -1.49 19.20
CA LYS A 108 -10.57 -1.05 17.88
C LYS A 108 -9.41 -1.02 16.89
N TYR A 109 -9.61 -1.62 15.72
CA TYR A 109 -8.67 -1.55 14.61
C TYR A 109 -8.78 -0.18 13.92
N TYR A 110 -7.64 0.47 13.66
CA TYR A 110 -7.56 1.73 12.94
C TYR A 110 -7.17 1.46 11.49
N ASN A 111 -7.86 2.10 10.55
CA ASN A 111 -7.62 1.96 9.11
C ASN A 111 -6.81 3.15 8.56
N TYR A 112 -6.07 3.83 9.44
CA TYR A 112 -5.19 4.94 9.12
C TYR A 112 -3.96 4.90 10.03
N ASP A 113 -2.82 5.42 9.56
CA ASP A 113 -1.54 5.32 10.28
C ASP A 113 -1.31 6.42 11.33
N PHE A 114 -1.82 7.65 11.10
CA PHE A 114 -1.57 8.79 11.98
C PHE A 114 -2.79 9.67 12.21
N GLU A 115 -2.81 10.35 13.36
CA GLU A 115 -3.57 11.59 13.56
C GLU A 115 -2.61 12.77 13.63
N PHE A 116 -2.84 13.76 12.77
CA PHE A 116 -2.16 15.05 12.81
C PHE A 116 -3.13 16.09 13.35
N GLU A 117 -2.74 16.78 14.41
CA GLU A 117 -3.54 17.79 15.07
C GLU A 117 -2.84 19.15 14.98
N ARG A 118 -3.59 20.18 14.57
CA ARG A 118 -3.17 21.58 14.65
C ARG A 118 -4.38 22.47 14.84
N TYR A 119 -4.27 23.46 15.74
CA TYR A 119 -5.34 24.40 16.07
C TYR A 119 -6.66 23.70 16.47
N GLY A 120 -6.58 22.57 17.19
CA GLY A 120 -7.73 21.77 17.62
C GLY A 120 -8.42 20.96 16.51
N VAL A 121 -7.90 20.98 15.28
CA VAL A 121 -8.40 20.17 14.17
C VAL A 121 -7.54 18.92 14.03
N VAL A 122 -8.18 17.75 14.16
CA VAL A 122 -7.54 16.44 13.98
C VAL A 122 -7.81 15.90 12.58
N LYS A 123 -6.77 15.38 11.93
CA LYS A 123 -6.84 14.78 10.60
C LYS A 123 -6.21 13.40 10.60
N LYS A 124 -6.94 12.43 10.08
CA LYS A 124 -6.50 11.04 9.91
C LYS A 124 -5.70 10.94 8.62
N VAL A 125 -4.46 10.50 8.73
CA VAL A 125 -3.52 10.39 7.62
C VAL A 125 -3.15 8.94 7.41
N GLU A 126 -3.35 8.45 6.20
CA GLU A 126 -2.93 7.13 5.75
C GLU A 126 -1.68 7.26 4.88
N VAL A 127 -0.60 6.58 5.25
CA VAL A 127 0.67 6.59 4.54
C VAL A 127 0.69 5.48 3.51
N LYS A 128 1.14 5.81 2.31
CA LYS A 128 1.27 4.88 1.19
C LYS A 128 2.60 5.08 0.48
N SER A 129 2.94 4.14 -0.39
CA SER A 129 4.11 4.22 -1.26
C SER A 129 3.67 4.40 -2.71
N LEU A 130 4.61 4.64 -3.62
CA LEU A 130 4.38 4.53 -5.06
C LEU A 130 4.27 3.05 -5.50
N TRP A 131 3.70 2.83 -6.67
CA TRP A 131 3.63 1.50 -7.27
C TRP A 131 5.02 1.08 -7.75
N GLY A 132 5.61 0.08 -7.10
CA GLY A 132 7.01 -0.31 -7.32
C GLY A 132 7.36 -0.71 -8.78
N THR A 133 6.37 -1.12 -9.57
CA THR A 133 6.55 -1.44 -11.00
C THR A 133 6.50 -0.20 -11.90
N ASN A 134 5.79 0.86 -11.48
CA ASN A 134 5.73 2.13 -12.19
C ASN A 134 5.52 3.28 -11.21
N THR A 135 6.58 4.06 -10.99
CA THR A 135 6.61 5.14 -10.00
C THR A 135 5.76 6.35 -10.37
N ALA A 136 5.11 6.38 -11.55
CA ALA A 136 4.12 7.39 -11.92
C ALA A 136 2.79 7.26 -11.15
N PHE A 137 2.53 6.11 -10.54
CA PHE A 137 1.27 5.81 -9.87
C PHE A 137 1.45 5.65 -8.36
N ALA A 138 0.47 6.13 -7.58
CA ALA A 138 0.41 5.81 -6.16
C ALA A 138 0.15 4.32 -5.96
N ARG A 139 0.46 3.74 -4.80
CA ARG A 139 0.13 2.35 -4.46
C ARG A 139 -0.95 2.32 -3.40
N LEU A 140 -2.17 2.63 -3.84
CA LEU A 140 -3.39 2.54 -3.03
C LEU A 140 -3.96 1.11 -3.14
N ILE A 141 -3.28 0.15 -2.52
CA ILE A 141 -3.55 -1.29 -2.70
C ILE A 141 -4.84 -1.70 -2.03
N HIS A 142 -5.52 -2.64 -2.68
CA HIS A 142 -6.69 -3.32 -2.18
C HIS A 142 -6.33 -4.67 -1.57
N SER A 143 -6.70 -4.90 -0.32
CA SER A 143 -6.89 -6.26 0.18
C SER A 143 -8.37 -6.61 0.17
N LYS A 144 -8.77 -7.65 -0.58
CA LYS A 144 -10.12 -8.23 -0.48
C LYS A 144 -10.21 -9.07 0.80
N GLY A 145 -11.21 -8.81 1.63
CA GLY A 145 -11.47 -9.52 2.88
C GLY A 145 -12.95 -9.87 3.01
N LYS A 146 -13.31 -10.72 3.97
CA LYS A 146 -14.72 -11.09 4.22
C LYS A 146 -15.61 -9.86 4.50
N GLU A 147 -15.05 -8.81 5.08
CA GLU A 147 -15.76 -7.57 5.43
C GLU A 147 -15.76 -6.51 4.30
N TYR A 148 -15.03 -6.76 3.20
CA TYR A 148 -14.78 -5.78 2.15
C TYR A 148 -14.90 -6.44 0.76
N PRO A 149 -16.00 -6.20 0.01
CA PRO A 149 -16.22 -6.81 -1.32
C PRO A 149 -15.21 -6.32 -2.38
N THR A 150 -14.62 -5.15 -2.16
CA THR A 150 -13.48 -4.56 -2.88
C THR A 150 -12.52 -3.92 -1.85
N SER A 151 -11.41 -3.30 -2.26
CA SER A 151 -10.53 -2.38 -1.49
C SER A 151 -10.74 -2.24 0.04
N SER A 152 -9.70 -2.47 0.85
CA SER A 152 -9.70 -2.05 2.25
C SER A 152 -9.66 -0.52 2.43
N CYS A 153 -9.23 0.23 1.40
CA CYS A 153 -9.15 1.69 1.43
C CYS A 153 -10.49 2.29 1.01
N LYS A 154 -11.27 2.74 2.00
CA LYS A 154 -12.53 3.50 1.81
C LYS A 154 -12.24 4.99 1.96
N TYR A 155 -13.02 5.86 1.32
CA TYR A 155 -12.85 7.30 1.53
C TYR A 155 -13.05 7.72 2.99
N ALA A 156 -14.04 7.10 3.66
CA ALA A 156 -14.44 7.46 5.03
C ALA A 156 -13.45 7.06 6.14
N THR A 157 -12.41 6.27 5.84
CA THR A 157 -11.51 5.75 6.88
C THR A 157 -10.36 6.69 7.24
N GLN A 158 -10.04 7.64 6.38
CA GLN A 158 -8.98 8.63 6.55
C GLN A 158 -9.40 9.95 5.91
N ASP A 159 -8.76 11.05 6.30
CA ASP A 159 -8.99 12.37 5.70
C ASP A 159 -8.01 12.63 4.54
N ILE A 160 -6.79 12.09 4.64
CA ILE A 160 -5.67 12.40 3.76
C ILE A 160 -4.87 11.14 3.45
N PHE A 161 -4.43 11.01 2.20
CA PHE A 161 -3.36 10.09 1.81
C PHE A 161 -2.03 10.83 1.74
N ALA A 162 -0.98 10.26 2.32
CA ALA A 162 0.40 10.72 2.19
C ALA A 162 1.21 9.66 1.45
N VAL A 163 1.50 9.90 0.17
CA VAL A 163 2.26 8.96 -0.68
C VAL A 163 3.72 9.36 -0.69
N SER A 164 4.59 8.48 -0.20
CA SER A 164 6.03 8.69 -0.28
C SER A 164 6.52 8.59 -1.72
N LEU A 165 7.22 9.63 -2.18
CA LEU A 165 7.84 9.71 -3.50
C LEU A 165 9.28 9.20 -3.51
N PHE A 166 9.78 8.63 -2.40
CA PHE A 166 11.15 8.16 -2.27
C PHE A 166 11.59 7.22 -3.41
N LEU A 167 10.71 6.35 -3.90
CA LEU A 167 11.01 5.46 -5.03
C LEU A 167 11.22 6.20 -6.36
N ARG A 168 10.62 7.39 -6.51
CA ARG A 168 10.75 8.25 -7.70
C ARG A 168 11.93 9.21 -7.58
N THR A 169 12.13 9.80 -6.40
CA THR A 169 13.06 10.93 -6.23
C THR A 169 14.35 10.57 -5.48
N GLY A 170 14.38 9.45 -4.76
CA GLY A 170 15.47 9.10 -3.86
C GLY A 170 15.53 9.91 -2.57
N ASN A 171 14.60 10.85 -2.35
CA ASN A 171 14.54 11.66 -1.13
C ASN A 171 13.39 11.20 -0.22
N ILE A 172 13.74 10.78 1.00
CA ILE A 172 12.80 10.23 2.00
C ILE A 172 11.82 11.27 2.55
N LYS A 173 12.06 12.55 2.26
CA LYS A 173 11.22 13.67 2.67
C LYS A 173 10.20 14.07 1.60
N ASP A 174 10.26 13.49 0.42
CA ASP A 174 9.33 13.85 -0.65
C ASP A 174 8.04 13.04 -0.51
N PHE A 175 6.91 13.76 -0.41
CA PHE A 175 5.57 13.18 -0.34
C PHE A 175 4.63 13.94 -1.27
N ALA A 176 3.66 13.21 -1.82
CA ALA A 176 2.47 13.76 -2.43
C ALA A 176 1.28 13.53 -1.49
N PHE A 177 0.45 14.55 -1.32
CA PHE A 177 -0.72 14.50 -0.45
C PHE A 177 -2.00 14.59 -1.27
N ALA A 178 -3.03 13.84 -0.90
CA ALA A 178 -4.34 13.93 -1.54
C ALA A 178 -5.46 13.88 -0.51
N ARG A 179 -6.57 14.57 -0.80
CA ARG A 179 -7.79 14.49 0.03
C ARG A 179 -8.46 13.13 -0.19
N SER A 180 -8.86 12.48 0.88
CA SER A 180 -9.63 11.24 0.83
C SER A 180 -11.12 11.53 0.59
N ILE A 181 -11.45 11.96 -0.61
CA ILE A 181 -12.82 12.23 -1.07
C ILE A 181 -12.94 11.83 -2.55
N PRO A 182 -14.10 11.34 -3.03
CA PRO A 182 -14.24 11.00 -4.43
C PRO A 182 -14.31 12.23 -5.35
N ASN A 183 -13.77 12.10 -6.55
CA ASN A 183 -13.72 13.17 -7.56
C ASN A 183 -15.10 13.64 -8.08
N PHE A 184 -16.16 12.87 -7.88
CA PHE A 184 -17.53 13.28 -8.20
C PHE A 184 -18.16 14.17 -7.12
N GLU A 185 -17.61 14.20 -5.90
CA GLU A 185 -18.04 15.11 -4.85
C GLU A 185 -17.28 16.44 -4.92
N LYS A 186 -15.97 16.38 -5.16
CA LYS A 186 -15.11 17.55 -5.29
C LYS A 186 -14.10 17.34 -6.43
N PRO A 187 -13.79 18.37 -7.24
CA PRO A 187 -12.89 18.23 -8.40
C PRO A 187 -11.46 17.84 -8.02
N TYR A 188 -11.02 18.15 -6.80
CA TYR A 188 -9.72 17.75 -6.25
C TYR A 188 -9.71 16.35 -5.60
N GLY A 189 -10.82 15.61 -5.68
CA GLY A 189 -10.95 14.27 -5.13
C GLY A 189 -10.22 13.20 -5.95
N LEU A 190 -10.04 12.04 -5.33
CA LEU A 190 -9.47 10.86 -5.98
C LEU A 190 -10.54 10.10 -6.78
N PRO A 191 -10.16 9.38 -7.86
CA PRO A 191 -11.12 8.59 -8.62
C PRO A 191 -11.61 7.39 -7.80
N PRO A 192 -12.92 7.04 -7.84
CA PRO A 192 -13.46 5.87 -7.18
C PRO A 192 -13.08 4.56 -7.89
N ALA A 193 -13.15 3.45 -7.15
CA ALA A 193 -13.05 2.12 -7.74
C ALA A 193 -14.30 1.81 -8.58
N SER A 194 -14.11 1.17 -9.75
CA SER A 194 -15.22 0.83 -10.65
C SER A 194 -16.25 -0.07 -9.98
N GLY A 195 -17.52 0.36 -9.97
CA GLY A 195 -18.64 -0.34 -9.32
C GLY A 195 -18.72 -0.19 -7.79
N TYR A 196 -17.81 0.56 -7.17
CA TYR A 196 -17.73 0.75 -5.72
C TYR A 196 -17.35 2.20 -5.36
N PRO A 197 -18.31 3.15 -5.44
CA PRO A 197 -18.05 4.59 -5.32
C PRO A 197 -17.47 5.03 -3.97
N GLU A 198 -17.67 4.25 -2.91
CA GLU A 198 -17.17 4.49 -1.56
C GLU A 198 -15.69 4.09 -1.36
N HIS A 199 -15.08 3.46 -2.37
CA HIS A 199 -13.72 2.95 -2.35
C HIS A 199 -12.81 3.71 -3.31
N VAL A 200 -11.52 3.81 -2.94
CA VAL A 200 -10.51 4.50 -3.74
C VAL A 200 -10.02 3.62 -4.88
N HIS A 201 -9.82 4.19 -6.07
CA HIS A 201 -9.24 3.50 -7.23
C HIS A 201 -7.83 2.94 -6.90
N GLN A 202 -7.48 1.78 -7.49
CA GLN A 202 -6.10 1.27 -7.38
C GLN A 202 -5.17 2.09 -8.22
N ASN A 203 -4.03 2.44 -7.66
CA ASN A 203 -2.95 3.05 -8.43
C ASN A 203 -3.38 4.23 -9.33
N PRO A 204 -4.06 5.26 -8.78
CA PRO A 204 -4.29 6.47 -9.53
C PRO A 204 -2.93 7.12 -9.91
N PRO A 205 -2.88 7.87 -11.04
CA PRO A 205 -1.75 8.73 -11.34
C PRO A 205 -1.44 9.62 -10.14
N CYS A 206 -0.15 9.84 -9.87
CA CYS A 206 0.30 10.62 -8.72
C CYS A 206 1.27 11.69 -9.21
N GLU A 207 0.77 12.90 -9.45
CA GLU A 207 1.57 14.02 -9.93
C GLU A 207 1.22 15.29 -9.16
N ILE A 208 2.18 15.84 -8.41
CA ILE A 208 1.94 17.04 -7.61
C ILE A 208 1.57 18.21 -8.53
N GLY A 209 0.49 18.90 -8.21
CA GLY A 209 0.01 20.06 -8.97
C GLY A 209 -0.98 19.71 -10.08
N ASP A 210 -1.42 18.44 -10.20
CA ASP A 210 -2.47 18.03 -11.15
C ASP A 210 -3.90 18.40 -10.72
N GLY A 211 -4.04 19.06 -9.57
CA GLY A 211 -5.31 19.43 -8.97
C GLY A 211 -5.89 18.39 -8.00
N VAL A 212 -5.31 17.19 -7.93
CA VAL A 212 -5.68 16.11 -7.01
C VAL A 212 -4.58 15.86 -5.98
N TRP A 213 -3.32 15.94 -6.39
CA TRP A 213 -2.14 15.76 -5.54
C TRP A 213 -1.43 17.08 -5.25
N PHE A 214 -1.03 17.25 -4.00
CA PHE A 214 -0.45 18.47 -3.44
C PHE A 214 0.92 18.18 -2.82
N GLY A 215 1.78 19.20 -2.76
CA GLY A 215 3.15 19.05 -2.24
C GLY A 215 3.23 19.06 -0.72
N THR A 216 2.20 19.59 -0.07
CA THR A 216 2.13 19.72 1.39
C THR A 216 0.77 19.29 1.92
N ILE A 217 0.75 18.88 3.19
CA ILE A 217 -0.51 18.60 3.88
C ILE A 217 -1.36 19.86 4.05
N ASP A 218 -0.75 21.03 4.25
CA ASP A 218 -1.44 22.29 4.47
C ASP A 218 -2.25 22.71 3.23
N GLU A 219 -1.72 22.47 2.02
CA GLU A 219 -2.48 22.65 0.77
C GLU A 219 -3.77 21.81 0.75
N VAL A 220 -3.73 20.56 1.22
CA VAL A 220 -4.92 19.69 1.30
C VAL A 220 -5.91 20.15 2.37
N LEU A 221 -5.42 20.77 3.45
CA LEU A 221 -6.27 21.27 4.53
C LEU A 221 -7.00 22.55 4.17
N ASN A 222 -6.42 23.35 3.29
CA ASN A 222 -7.00 24.60 2.81
C ASN A 222 -8.01 24.40 1.66
N LEU A 223 -8.34 23.15 1.31
CA LEU A 223 -9.39 22.83 0.34
C LEU A 223 -10.77 22.86 1.00
N ASP A 224 -11.67 23.65 0.40
CA ASP A 224 -13.09 23.80 0.78
C ASP A 224 -14.01 22.70 0.25
#